data_AF-A0A7J8MNA9-F1
#
_entry.id   AF-A0A7J8MNA9-F1
#
_cell.length_a   1.000
_cell.length_b   1.000
_cell.length_c   1.000
_cell.angle_alpha   90.00
_cell.angle_beta   90.00
_cell.angle_gamma   90.00
#
_symmetry.space_group_name_H-M   'P 1'
#
loop_
_entity.id
_entity.type
_entity.pdbx_description
1 polymer ?
#
loop_
_entity_poly.entity_id
_entity_poly.type
_entity_poly.pdbx_seq_one_letter_code
_entity_poly.pdbx_strand_id
1 'polypeptide(L)'
;SFTDIFDVDHFINVLRDEVSIVKELPREYSWSSREYYATGIRATRIKTAPVHASADWYLENVLPVMQSYGIAAISPFSHRLAFDKLPVEIQHLRCKVNFEALAFVPRIRLIGETLVNRLRDPSGKLQASGTAVLRERTDDTEKARAGKFVVLHLRFDKDMAAHSACDFGGGKAEKLALAKYRQVLWQGRVLNSQFTDHELRNQGRCPLTPEEIGLLLTALGFNNNTHLYLASH
;
A
#
# COMPACT_ATOMS: atom_id res chain seq x y z
N SER A 1 10.27 -3.96 -9.87
CA SER A 1 9.16 -4.37 -10.76
C SER A 1 8.16 -5.21 -9.95
N PHE A 2 6.98 -5.54 -10.48
CA PHE A 2 5.98 -6.33 -9.73
C PHE A 2 6.51 -7.70 -9.28
N THR A 3 7.26 -8.38 -10.16
CA THR A 3 7.91 -9.67 -9.91
C THR A 3 9.02 -9.61 -8.86
N ASP A 4 9.60 -8.44 -8.61
CA ASP A 4 10.65 -8.28 -7.58
C ASP A 4 10.07 -8.23 -6.16
N ILE A 5 8.77 -7.95 -6.06
CA ILE A 5 8.07 -7.74 -4.78
C ILE A 5 7.15 -8.91 -4.50
N PHE A 6 6.36 -9.35 -5.49
CA PHE A 6 5.32 -10.36 -5.32
C PHE A 6 5.64 -11.65 -6.06
N ASP A 7 5.23 -12.77 -5.45
CA ASP A 7 5.26 -14.09 -6.05
C ASP A 7 4.19 -14.19 -7.14
N VAL A 8 4.61 -14.07 -8.40
CA VAL A 8 3.71 -14.03 -9.55
C VAL A 8 3.07 -15.39 -9.83
N ASP A 9 3.77 -16.50 -9.56
CA ASP A 9 3.20 -17.83 -9.78
C ASP A 9 2.10 -18.12 -8.77
N HIS A 10 2.31 -17.75 -7.50
CA HIS A 10 1.26 -17.76 -6.49
C HIS A 10 0.09 -16.86 -6.88
N PHE A 11 0.35 -15.62 -7.31
CA PHE A 11 -0.68 -14.67 -7.73
C PHE A 11 -1.57 -15.21 -8.86
N ILE A 12 -0.97 -15.78 -9.91
CA ILE A 12 -1.70 -16.39 -11.04
C ILE A 12 -2.50 -17.60 -10.56
N ASN A 13 -1.89 -18.47 -9.75
CA ASN A 13 -2.54 -19.71 -9.31
C ASN A 13 -3.72 -19.44 -8.36
N VAL A 14 -3.61 -18.48 -7.44
CA VAL A 14 -4.70 -18.13 -6.50
C VAL A 14 -5.92 -17.58 -7.23
N LEU A 15 -5.73 -16.87 -8.34
CA LEU A 15 -6.79 -16.17 -9.07
C LEU A 15 -7.28 -16.93 -10.31
N ARG A 16 -6.76 -18.14 -10.56
CA ARG A 16 -6.97 -18.89 -11.81
C ARG A 16 -8.44 -19.18 -12.14
N ASP A 17 -9.28 -19.29 -11.11
CA ASP A 17 -10.70 -19.63 -11.25
C ASP A 17 -11.57 -18.37 -11.45
N GLU A 18 -11.06 -17.18 -11.12
CA GLU A 18 -11.76 -15.90 -11.29
C GLU A 18 -11.29 -15.09 -12.50
N VAL A 19 -9.99 -15.13 -12.83
CA VAL A 19 -9.41 -14.35 -13.92
C VAL A 19 -8.22 -15.08 -14.54
N SER A 20 -8.21 -15.16 -15.88
CA SER A 20 -7.06 -15.67 -16.61
C SER A 20 -5.96 -14.62 -16.67
N ILE A 21 -4.82 -14.91 -16.04
CA ILE A 21 -3.67 -14.01 -15.98
C ILE A 21 -2.51 -14.68 -16.73
N VAL A 22 -1.93 -13.94 -17.67
CA VAL A 22 -0.77 -14.37 -18.46
C VAL A 22 0.43 -13.50 -18.15
N LYS A 23 1.63 -14.09 -18.14
CA LYS A 23 2.89 -13.36 -17.92
C LYS A 23 3.30 -12.53 -19.13
N GLU A 24 2.98 -13.03 -20.33
CA GLU A 24 3.30 -12.41 -21.61
C GLU A 24 2.06 -12.43 -22.50
N LEU A 25 1.94 -11.42 -23.37
CA LEU A 25 0.86 -11.37 -24.34
C LEU A 25 1.05 -12.43 -25.42
N PRO A 26 -0.05 -12.98 -25.98
CA PRO A 26 0.01 -13.81 -27.18
C PRO A 26 0.77 -13.13 -28.33
N ARG A 27 1.38 -13.91 -29.22
CA ARG A 27 2.29 -13.41 -30.27
C ARG A 27 1.60 -12.40 -31.19
N GLU A 28 0.33 -12.61 -31.52
CA GLU A 28 -0.53 -11.72 -32.29
C GLU A 28 -0.71 -10.33 -31.66
N TYR A 29 -0.48 -10.19 -30.34
CA TYR A 29 -0.56 -8.93 -29.59
C TYR A 29 0.81 -8.44 -29.09
N SER A 30 1.91 -9.05 -29.53
CA SER A 30 3.29 -8.67 -29.13
C SER A 30 3.65 -7.21 -29.43
N TRP A 31 2.96 -6.58 -30.40
CA TRP A 31 3.11 -5.16 -30.72
C TRP A 31 2.55 -4.22 -29.63
N SER A 32 1.69 -4.72 -28.73
CA SER A 32 1.01 -3.96 -27.68
C SER A 32 1.92 -3.71 -26.48
N SER A 33 3.04 -3.02 -26.70
CA SER A 33 4.04 -2.70 -25.68
C SER A 33 3.89 -1.30 -25.09
N ARG A 34 4.61 -1.02 -24.00
CA ARG A 34 4.65 0.31 -23.39
C ARG A 34 5.18 1.37 -24.38
N GLU A 35 6.18 1.01 -25.17
CA GLU A 35 6.83 1.85 -26.18
C GLU A 35 5.86 2.16 -27.33
N TYR A 36 5.10 1.16 -27.79
CA TYR A 36 4.07 1.35 -28.82
C TYR A 36 3.03 2.40 -28.40
N TYR A 37 2.61 2.37 -27.14
CA TYR A 37 1.67 3.35 -26.59
C TYR A 37 2.31 4.71 -26.25
N ALA A 38 3.62 4.78 -26.03
CA ALA A 38 4.31 6.04 -25.71
C ALA A 38 4.39 6.99 -26.93
N THR A 39 4.37 6.46 -28.14
CA THR A 39 4.58 7.22 -29.40
C THR A 39 3.34 7.91 -29.95
N GLY A 40 2.14 7.64 -29.43
CA GLY A 40 0.93 8.28 -29.95
C GLY A 40 -0.38 7.83 -29.31
N ILE A 41 -1.47 8.40 -29.81
CA ILE A 41 -2.84 7.99 -29.45
C ILE A 41 -3.18 6.74 -30.26
N ARG A 42 -3.68 5.71 -29.59
CA ARG A 42 -4.02 4.41 -30.19
C ARG A 42 -5.46 4.08 -29.82
N ALA A 43 -6.22 3.52 -30.76
CA ALA A 43 -7.61 3.13 -30.54
C ALA A 43 -7.73 2.07 -29.41
N THR A 44 -6.72 1.23 -29.24
CA THR A 44 -6.65 0.23 -28.16
C THR A 44 -6.20 0.80 -26.82
N ARG A 45 -5.90 2.10 -26.71
CA ARG A 45 -5.44 2.73 -25.48
C ARG A 45 -6.51 3.59 -24.84
N ILE A 46 -6.90 3.25 -23.62
CA ILE A 46 -7.94 3.95 -22.86
C ILE A 46 -7.29 4.80 -21.77
N LYS A 47 -7.43 6.13 -21.90
CA LYS A 47 -6.89 7.12 -20.95
C LYS A 47 -7.93 7.92 -20.18
N THR A 48 -9.20 7.71 -20.49
CA THR A 48 -10.32 8.54 -20.06
C THR A 48 -11.06 7.99 -18.85
N ALA A 49 -10.57 6.89 -18.25
CA ALA A 49 -11.16 6.33 -17.03
C ALA A 49 -11.23 7.41 -15.94
N PRO A 50 -12.43 7.78 -15.46
CA PRO A 50 -12.55 8.74 -14.37
C PRO A 50 -11.92 8.20 -13.09
N VAL A 51 -11.65 9.08 -12.13
CA VAL A 51 -11.28 8.66 -10.78
C VAL A 51 -12.55 8.08 -10.14
N HIS A 52 -12.46 6.92 -9.51
CA HIS A 52 -13.62 6.18 -8.97
C HIS A 52 -14.70 5.85 -10.03
N ALA A 53 -14.29 5.43 -11.22
CA ALA A 53 -15.15 4.86 -12.25
C ALA A 53 -15.97 3.67 -11.72
N SER A 54 -17.26 3.63 -12.05
CA SER A 54 -18.14 2.49 -11.75
C SER A 54 -17.74 1.25 -12.55
N ALA A 55 -18.24 0.08 -12.15
CA ALA A 55 -18.08 -1.14 -12.95
C ALA A 55 -18.71 -0.97 -14.35
N ASP A 56 -19.89 -0.34 -14.43
CA ASP A 56 -20.60 -0.09 -15.70
C ASP A 56 -19.77 0.75 -16.66
N TRP A 57 -18.98 1.71 -16.16
CA TRP A 57 -18.10 2.50 -17.01
C TRP A 57 -17.12 1.61 -17.80
N TYR A 58 -16.59 0.54 -17.18
CA TYR A 58 -15.71 -0.40 -17.88
C TYR A 58 -16.48 -1.24 -18.92
N LEU A 59 -17.72 -1.63 -18.61
CA LEU A 59 -18.58 -2.34 -19.56
C LEU A 59 -18.95 -1.46 -20.77
N GLU A 60 -19.13 -0.16 -20.57
CA GLU A 60 -19.49 0.77 -21.63
C GLU A 60 -18.28 1.26 -22.44
N ASN A 61 -17.10 1.39 -21.83
CA ASN A 61 -15.95 2.08 -22.45
C ASN A 61 -14.75 1.17 -22.74
N VAL A 62 -14.59 0.06 -22.00
CA VAL A 62 -13.45 -0.86 -22.17
C VAL A 62 -13.87 -2.10 -22.94
N LEU A 63 -15.00 -2.71 -22.59
CA LEU A 63 -15.48 -3.93 -23.23
C LEU A 63 -15.65 -3.78 -24.77
N PRO A 64 -16.18 -2.67 -25.34
CA PRO A 64 -16.30 -2.54 -26.79
C PRO A 64 -14.95 -2.52 -27.50
N VAL A 65 -13.92 -1.93 -26.88
CA VAL A 65 -12.54 -1.92 -27.41
C VAL A 65 -11.97 -3.34 -27.39
N MET A 66 -12.14 -4.07 -26.29
CA MET A 66 -11.72 -5.47 -26.19
C MET A 66 -12.42 -6.36 -27.20
N GLN A 67 -13.73 -6.19 -27.42
CA GLN A 67 -14.50 -6.96 -28.41
C GLN A 67 -14.07 -6.65 -29.85
N SER A 68 -13.69 -5.40 -30.15
CA SER A 68 -13.33 -4.97 -31.50
C SER A 68 -11.89 -5.35 -31.89
N TYR A 69 -10.94 -5.22 -30.96
CA TYR A 69 -9.51 -5.39 -31.24
C TYR A 69 -8.90 -6.64 -30.59
N GLY A 70 -9.64 -7.31 -29.70
CA GLY A 70 -9.14 -8.40 -28.87
C GLY A 70 -8.21 -7.97 -27.73
N ILE A 71 -7.85 -6.68 -27.66
CA ILE A 71 -6.94 -6.13 -26.64
C ILE A 71 -7.30 -4.69 -26.29
N ALA A 72 -7.13 -4.33 -25.01
CA ALA A 72 -7.23 -2.97 -24.53
C ALA A 72 -6.13 -2.67 -23.49
N ALA A 73 -5.46 -1.53 -23.65
CA ALA A 73 -4.47 -1.02 -22.71
C ALA A 73 -5.05 0.15 -21.92
N ILE A 74 -5.27 -0.05 -20.62
CA ILE A 74 -5.86 0.95 -19.72
C ILE A 74 -4.73 1.68 -18.98
N SER A 75 -4.66 3.01 -19.10
CA SER A 75 -3.65 3.79 -18.41
C SER A 75 -4.12 5.22 -18.13
N PRO A 76 -3.90 5.82 -16.95
CA PRO A 76 -3.19 5.27 -15.79
C PRO A 76 -4.14 4.46 -14.88
N PHE A 77 -3.61 3.41 -14.23
CA PHE A 77 -4.42 2.47 -13.44
C PHE A 77 -4.56 2.85 -11.95
N SER A 78 -3.96 3.95 -11.50
CA SER A 78 -4.03 4.37 -10.09
C SER A 78 -5.45 4.79 -9.69
N HIS A 79 -6.05 4.06 -8.75
CA HIS A 79 -7.33 4.38 -8.09
C HIS A 79 -8.52 4.64 -9.04
N ARG A 80 -8.58 3.93 -10.17
CA ARG A 80 -9.62 4.16 -11.17
C ARG A 80 -10.95 3.50 -10.84
N LEU A 81 -10.98 2.24 -10.41
CA LEU A 81 -12.24 1.59 -10.05
C LEU A 81 -12.78 2.17 -8.72
N ALA A 82 -14.08 2.40 -8.63
CA ALA A 82 -14.78 2.91 -7.46
C ALA A 82 -14.55 2.05 -6.20
N PHE A 83 -14.71 2.64 -5.02
CA PHE A 83 -14.60 1.91 -3.75
C PHE A 83 -15.96 1.45 -3.23
N ASP A 84 -16.98 2.29 -3.43
CA ASP A 84 -18.36 2.07 -3.01
C ASP A 84 -19.21 1.52 -4.16
N LYS A 85 -20.35 0.92 -3.79
CA LYS A 85 -21.41 0.47 -4.72
C LYS A 85 -20.95 -0.47 -5.83
N LEU A 86 -19.85 -1.20 -5.61
CA LEU A 86 -19.43 -2.26 -6.51
C LEU A 86 -20.24 -3.54 -6.28
N PRO A 87 -20.48 -4.34 -7.34
CA PRO A 87 -20.98 -5.69 -7.22
C PRO A 87 -20.19 -6.50 -6.19
N VAL A 88 -20.88 -7.37 -5.45
CA VAL A 88 -20.31 -8.15 -4.34
C VAL A 88 -19.16 -9.03 -4.82
N GLU A 89 -19.29 -9.60 -6.01
CA GLU A 89 -18.31 -10.48 -6.63
C GLU A 89 -17.00 -9.73 -6.92
N ILE A 90 -17.10 -8.48 -7.38
CA ILE A 90 -15.94 -7.62 -7.65
C ILE A 90 -15.26 -7.23 -6.34
N GLN A 91 -16.04 -6.94 -5.29
CA GLN A 91 -15.47 -6.64 -3.97
C GLN A 91 -14.80 -7.85 -3.34
N HIS A 92 -15.39 -9.04 -3.46
CA HIS A 92 -14.77 -10.29 -3.03
C HIS A 92 -13.46 -10.54 -3.76
N LEU A 93 -13.43 -10.38 -5.08
CA LEU A 93 -12.20 -10.50 -5.86
C LEU A 93 -11.15 -9.48 -5.42
N ARG A 94 -11.54 -8.23 -5.16
CA ARG A 94 -10.63 -7.20 -4.63
C ARG A 94 -10.04 -7.61 -3.29
N CYS A 95 -10.84 -8.14 -2.37
CA CYS A 95 -10.35 -8.63 -1.08
C CYS A 95 -9.41 -9.82 -1.27
N LYS A 96 -9.80 -10.82 -2.07
CA LYS A 96 -8.96 -11.99 -2.40
C LYS A 96 -7.60 -11.56 -2.97
N VAL A 97 -7.59 -10.60 -3.90
CA VAL A 97 -6.36 -10.04 -4.46
C VAL A 97 -5.48 -9.42 -3.37
N ASN A 98 -6.04 -8.54 -2.53
CA ASN A 98 -5.26 -7.79 -1.53
C ASN A 98 -4.76 -8.64 -0.37
N PHE A 99 -5.51 -9.66 0.05
CA PHE A 99 -5.22 -10.41 1.27
C PHE A 99 -4.68 -11.82 1.01
N GLU A 100 -4.93 -12.41 -0.16
CA GLU A 100 -4.53 -13.79 -0.46
C GLU A 100 -3.56 -13.89 -1.66
N ALA A 101 -3.85 -13.19 -2.76
CA ALA A 101 -3.08 -13.34 -3.99
C ALA A 101 -1.75 -12.56 -3.96
N LEU A 102 -1.73 -11.37 -3.35
CA LEU A 102 -0.52 -10.56 -3.22
C LEU A 102 0.39 -11.10 -2.10
N ALA A 103 1.14 -12.15 -2.40
CA ALA A 103 2.17 -12.70 -1.52
C ALA A 103 3.55 -12.14 -1.86
N PHE A 104 4.31 -11.68 -0.87
CA PHE A 104 5.69 -11.25 -1.09
C PHE A 104 6.59 -12.42 -1.53
N VAL A 105 7.60 -12.13 -2.34
CA VAL A 105 8.63 -13.11 -2.71
C VAL A 105 9.36 -13.67 -1.48
N PRO A 106 9.85 -14.93 -1.51
CA PRO A 106 10.44 -15.59 -0.34
C PRO A 106 11.53 -14.78 0.37
N ARG A 107 12.36 -14.05 -0.40
CA ARG A 107 13.43 -13.22 0.16
C ARG A 107 12.90 -12.09 1.06
N ILE A 108 11.81 -11.42 0.67
CA ILE A 108 11.21 -10.34 1.47
C ILE A 108 10.57 -10.91 2.72
N ARG A 109 9.86 -12.05 2.60
CA ARG A 109 9.25 -12.76 3.73
C ARG A 109 10.29 -13.18 4.76
N LEU A 110 11.40 -13.76 4.33
CA LEU A 110 12.49 -14.19 5.20
C LEU A 110 13.11 -13.02 5.98
N ILE A 111 13.28 -11.86 5.32
CA ILE A 111 13.76 -10.65 5.99
C ILE A 111 12.74 -10.19 7.04
N GLY A 112 11.45 -10.17 6.69
CA GLY A 112 10.36 -9.83 7.62
C GLY A 112 10.32 -10.74 8.84
N GLU A 113 10.39 -12.06 8.64
CA GLU A 113 10.44 -13.06 9.72
C GLU A 113 11.68 -12.87 10.60
N THR A 114 12.84 -12.60 10.00
CA THR A 114 14.08 -12.32 10.74
C THR A 114 13.93 -11.08 11.62
N LEU A 115 13.32 -10.01 11.10
CA LEU A 115 13.06 -8.79 11.87
C LEU A 115 12.11 -9.05 13.03
N VAL A 116 11.00 -9.74 12.78
CA VAL A 116 10.02 -10.09 13.83
C VAL A 116 10.67 -10.96 14.91
N ASN A 117 11.49 -11.94 14.54
CA ASN A 117 12.20 -12.79 15.49
C ASN A 117 13.14 -11.98 16.38
N ARG A 118 13.89 -11.03 15.82
CA ARG A 118 14.78 -10.13 16.59
C ARG A 118 14.01 -9.19 17.52
N LEU A 119 12.83 -8.71 17.10
CA LEU A 119 11.98 -7.86 17.94
C LEU A 119 11.36 -8.64 19.11
N ARG A 120 11.10 -9.94 18.92
CA ARG A 120 10.55 -10.83 19.95
C ARG A 120 11.62 -11.38 20.90
N ASP A 121 12.84 -11.58 20.43
CA ASP A 121 13.98 -11.99 21.26
C ASP A 121 15.24 -11.17 20.91
N PRO A 122 15.42 -10.00 21.55
CA PRO A 122 16.59 -9.16 21.37
C PRO A 122 17.88 -9.81 21.90
N SER A 123 17.75 -10.80 22.79
CA SER A 123 18.85 -11.38 23.56
C SER A 123 19.75 -12.27 22.72
N GLY A 124 19.30 -12.64 21.52
CA GLY A 124 20.15 -13.18 20.45
C GLY A 124 21.22 -14.13 20.96
N LYS A 125 20.85 -15.19 21.69
CA LYS A 125 21.66 -16.42 21.62
C LYS A 125 21.48 -16.92 20.21
N LEU A 126 22.29 -16.37 19.30
CA LEU A 126 22.45 -16.87 17.95
C LEU A 126 22.86 -18.33 18.13
N GLN A 127 21.92 -19.26 18.00
CA GLN A 127 22.30 -20.65 17.76
C GLN A 127 22.90 -20.66 16.36
N ALA A 128 24.17 -20.30 16.29
CA ALA A 128 25.07 -20.78 15.26
C ALA A 128 25.21 -22.29 15.48
N SER A 129 24.17 -23.04 15.11
CA SER A 129 24.27 -24.47 14.96
C SER A 129 23.86 -24.79 13.54
N GLY A 130 24.87 -24.77 12.67
CA GLY A 130 24.77 -25.39 11.37
C GLY A 130 24.62 -26.89 11.56
N THR A 131 23.39 -27.35 11.74
CA THR A 131 22.97 -28.73 11.46
C THR A 131 21.45 -28.73 11.32
N ALA A 132 20.97 -28.85 10.09
CA ALA A 132 19.59 -29.21 9.80
C ALA A 132 19.37 -30.66 10.23
N VAL A 133 18.80 -30.90 11.42
CA VAL A 133 18.17 -32.19 11.77
C VAL A 133 16.95 -31.93 12.67
N LEU A 134 15.77 -32.17 12.09
CA LEU A 134 14.47 -32.50 12.67
C LEU A 134 14.26 -32.18 14.17
N ARG A 135 13.51 -31.11 14.44
CA ARG A 135 12.71 -30.98 15.67
C ARG A 135 11.28 -30.63 15.32
N GLU A 136 10.52 -31.65 14.95
CA GLU A 136 9.07 -31.65 15.16
C GLU A 136 8.78 -31.78 16.67
N ARG A 137 7.76 -31.05 17.13
CA ARG A 137 7.15 -31.08 18.48
C ARG A 137 7.88 -30.36 19.64
N THR A 138 7.95 -29.03 19.59
CA THR A 138 7.89 -28.13 20.79
C THR A 138 7.34 -26.72 20.46
N ASP A 139 6.43 -26.56 19.49
CA ASP A 139 6.04 -25.23 18.96
C ASP A 139 5.16 -24.39 19.92
N ASP A 140 4.42 -25.00 20.85
CA ASP A 140 3.49 -24.24 21.69
C ASP A 140 4.14 -23.60 22.93
N THR A 141 5.24 -24.16 23.43
CA THR A 141 5.91 -23.68 24.65
C THR A 141 6.97 -22.60 24.42
N GLU A 142 7.56 -22.50 23.21
CA GLU A 142 8.52 -21.44 22.89
C GLU A 142 7.84 -20.13 22.48
N LYS A 143 6.67 -20.17 21.82
CA LYS A 143 5.86 -18.98 21.53
C LYS A 143 5.41 -18.24 22.79
N ALA A 144 5.25 -18.94 23.91
CA ALA A 144 4.87 -18.35 25.19
C ALA A 144 5.98 -17.47 25.82
N ARG A 145 7.23 -17.56 25.34
CA ARG A 145 8.37 -16.74 25.82
C ARG A 145 8.77 -15.61 24.86
N ALA A 146 8.10 -15.47 23.72
CA ALA A 146 8.38 -14.38 22.79
C ALA A 146 7.98 -13.02 23.41
N GLY A 147 8.91 -12.09 23.47
CA GLY A 147 8.67 -10.72 23.92
C GLY A 147 7.60 -10.04 23.04
N LYS A 148 6.75 -9.24 23.68
CA LYS A 148 5.79 -8.39 22.96
C LYS A 148 6.49 -7.13 22.49
N PHE A 149 6.11 -6.66 21.31
CA PHE A 149 6.58 -5.40 20.73
C PHE A 149 5.41 -4.66 20.10
N VAL A 150 5.57 -3.36 19.90
CA VAL A 150 4.59 -2.49 19.22
C VAL A 150 5.18 -2.06 17.89
N VAL A 151 4.34 -2.06 16.86
CA VAL A 151 4.68 -1.54 15.53
C VAL A 151 3.98 -0.22 15.32
N LEU A 152 4.74 0.79 14.91
CA LEU A 152 4.24 2.13 14.62
C LEU A 152 4.58 2.47 13.19
N HIS A 153 3.57 2.82 12.41
CA HIS A 153 3.75 3.43 11.10
C HIS A 153 3.44 4.92 11.22
N LEU A 154 4.48 5.75 11.10
CA LEU A 154 4.37 7.19 11.20
C LEU A 154 4.41 7.79 9.80
N ARG A 155 3.36 8.54 9.48
CA ARG A 155 3.25 9.32 8.24
C ARG A 155 3.27 10.81 8.58
N PHE A 156 4.37 11.25 9.17
CA PHE A 156 4.61 12.65 9.56
C PHE A 156 5.70 13.28 8.67
N ASP A 157 5.54 13.11 7.37
CA ASP A 157 6.45 13.64 6.36
C ASP A 157 6.07 15.06 5.94
N LYS A 158 7.02 15.77 5.33
CA LYS A 158 6.79 17.14 4.86
C LYS A 158 5.62 17.26 3.87
N ASP A 159 5.44 16.27 3.01
CA ASP A 159 4.32 16.22 2.06
C ASP A 159 2.98 16.00 2.77
N MET A 160 2.93 15.10 3.75
CA MET A 160 1.74 14.85 4.55
C MET A 160 1.39 16.04 5.44
N ALA A 161 2.38 16.62 6.12
CA ALA A 161 2.21 17.82 6.94
C ALA A 161 1.73 19.01 6.10
N ALA A 162 2.25 19.17 4.88
CA ALA A 162 1.76 20.20 3.98
C ALA A 162 0.34 19.92 3.49
N HIS A 163 0.04 18.69 3.06
CA HIS A 163 -1.25 18.30 2.50
C HIS A 163 -2.38 18.26 3.54
N SER A 164 -2.09 17.93 4.80
CA SER A 164 -3.09 17.94 5.87
C SER A 164 -3.59 19.34 6.18
N ALA A 165 -2.78 20.37 5.93
CA ALA A 165 -3.03 21.78 6.23
C ALA A 165 -3.24 22.10 7.72
N CYS A 166 -2.88 21.18 8.62
CA CYS A 166 -2.99 21.34 10.07
C CYS A 166 -1.88 22.26 10.63
N ASP A 167 -2.12 22.75 11.85
CA ASP A 167 -1.14 23.46 12.65
C ASP A 167 -0.40 22.46 13.57
N PHE A 168 0.94 22.47 13.47
CA PHE A 168 1.82 21.60 14.26
C PHE A 168 2.65 22.39 15.29
N GLY A 169 2.35 23.68 15.48
CA GLY A 169 2.97 24.50 16.51
C GLY A 169 4.31 25.14 16.12
N GLY A 170 4.79 24.99 14.88
CA GLY A 170 6.01 25.64 14.38
C GLY A 170 5.85 27.13 14.04
N GLY A 171 4.69 27.72 14.35
CA GLY A 171 4.43 29.16 14.22
C GLY A 171 4.34 29.65 12.78
N LYS A 172 4.49 30.98 12.59
CA LYS A 172 4.28 31.64 11.29
C LYS A 172 5.24 31.16 10.20
N ALA A 173 6.49 30.86 10.57
CA ALA A 173 7.51 30.41 9.63
C ALA A 173 7.16 29.04 9.04
N GLU A 174 6.78 28.07 9.87
CA GLU A 174 6.34 26.74 9.43
C GLU A 174 5.09 26.84 8.54
N LYS A 175 4.07 27.58 8.99
CA LYS A 175 2.82 27.76 8.23
C LYS A 175 3.06 28.30 6.83
N LEU A 176 3.95 29.29 6.69
CA LEU A 176 4.31 29.86 5.40
C LEU A 176 5.08 28.87 4.53
N ALA A 177 6.01 28.11 5.12
CA ALA A 177 6.78 27.09 4.41
C ALA A 177 5.87 25.96 3.87
N LEU A 178 4.95 25.46 4.69
CA LEU A 178 3.98 24.43 4.29
C LEU A 178 2.99 24.97 3.25
N ALA A 179 2.54 26.22 3.36
CA ALA A 179 1.71 26.87 2.34
C ALA A 179 2.42 26.98 0.98
N LYS A 180 3.71 27.38 0.98
CA LYS A 180 4.52 27.41 -0.23
C LYS A 180 4.69 26.02 -0.82
N TYR A 181 4.92 25.00 0.02
CA TYR A 181 5.04 23.61 -0.44
C TYR A 181 3.74 23.10 -1.07
N ARG A 182 2.58 23.44 -0.50
CA ARG A 182 1.27 23.14 -1.08
C ARG A 182 1.09 23.74 -2.46
N GLN A 183 1.51 25.00 -2.63
CA GLN A 183 1.41 25.69 -3.91
C GLN A 183 2.26 25.04 -4.99
N VAL A 184 3.46 24.58 -4.65
CA VAL A 184 4.37 23.92 -5.61
C VAL A 184 3.84 22.56 -6.05
N LEU A 185 3.42 21.71 -5.11
CA LEU A 185 3.07 20.32 -5.42
C LEU A 185 1.63 20.14 -5.91
N TRP A 186 0.68 20.88 -5.34
CA TRP A 186 -0.76 20.72 -5.64
C TRP A 186 -1.38 21.96 -6.25
N GLN A 187 -0.59 22.99 -6.61
CA GLN A 187 -1.11 24.24 -7.18
C GLN A 187 -2.18 24.90 -6.29
N GLY A 188 -2.09 24.69 -4.98
CA GLY A 188 -3.07 25.18 -4.00
C GLY A 188 -4.37 24.37 -3.94
N ARG A 189 -4.50 23.26 -4.69
CA ARG A 189 -5.70 22.41 -4.73
C ARG A 189 -5.72 21.38 -3.60
N VAL A 190 -5.55 21.83 -2.37
CA VAL A 190 -5.62 20.99 -1.17
C VAL A 190 -6.93 21.30 -0.46
N LEU A 191 -7.93 20.42 -0.55
CA LEU A 191 -9.25 20.68 0.05
C LEU A 191 -9.17 20.97 1.55
N ASN A 192 -8.24 20.31 2.26
CA ASN A 192 -8.08 20.48 3.70
C ASN A 192 -7.75 21.92 4.09
N SER A 193 -7.15 22.74 3.21
CA SER A 193 -6.84 24.14 3.52
C SER A 193 -8.07 25.04 3.63
N GLN A 194 -9.27 24.52 3.36
CA GLN A 194 -10.54 25.23 3.52
C GLN A 194 -11.14 25.08 4.93
N PHE A 195 -10.59 24.19 5.75
CA PHE A 195 -11.07 23.90 7.09
C PHE A 195 -10.14 24.50 8.15
N THR A 196 -10.67 24.73 9.35
CA THR A 196 -9.88 25.12 10.52
C THR A 196 -9.11 23.92 11.07
N ASP A 197 -8.02 24.18 11.80
CA ASP A 197 -7.22 23.13 12.44
C ASP A 197 -8.07 22.25 13.37
N HIS A 198 -8.96 22.87 14.15
CA HIS A 198 -9.86 22.16 15.06
C HIS A 198 -10.80 21.19 14.33
N GLU A 199 -11.38 21.60 13.20
CA GLU A 199 -12.22 20.72 12.38
C GLU A 199 -11.43 19.55 11.80
N LEU A 200 -10.21 19.81 11.29
CA LEU A 200 -9.35 18.78 10.73
C LEU A 200 -8.95 17.75 11.78
N ARG A 201 -8.58 18.19 13.00
CA ARG A 201 -8.22 17.31 14.11
C ARG A 201 -9.40 16.46 14.56
N ASN A 202 -10.57 17.06 14.75
CA ASN A 202 -11.78 16.32 15.16
C ASN A 202 -12.24 15.29 14.13
N GLN A 203 -11.94 15.50 12.86
CA GLN A 203 -12.23 14.53 11.78
C GLN A 203 -11.10 13.49 11.59
N GLY A 204 -10.02 13.53 12.38
CA GLY A 204 -8.88 12.63 12.22
C GLY A 204 -8.08 12.88 10.95
N ARG A 205 -8.14 14.08 10.37
CA ARG A 205 -7.43 14.46 9.13
C ARG A 205 -6.02 14.98 9.36
N CYS A 206 -5.66 15.27 10.62
CA CYS A 206 -4.31 15.68 10.99
C CYS A 206 -3.47 14.46 11.37
N PRO A 207 -2.27 14.28 10.79
CA PRO A 207 -1.32 13.30 11.30
C PRO A 207 -0.87 13.71 12.70
N LEU A 208 -0.66 12.73 13.57
CA LEU A 208 -0.14 12.99 14.91
C LEU A 208 1.34 13.38 14.85
N THR A 209 1.75 14.35 15.66
CA THR A 209 3.16 14.70 15.84
C THR A 209 3.89 13.60 16.62
N PRO A 210 5.23 13.51 16.52
CA PRO A 210 6.00 12.56 17.33
C PRO A 210 5.75 12.68 18.85
N GLU A 211 5.51 13.90 19.34
CA GLU A 211 5.16 14.15 20.74
C GLU A 211 3.78 13.59 21.09
N GLU A 212 2.76 13.87 20.26
CA GLU A 212 1.40 13.34 20.45
C GLU A 212 1.37 11.81 20.44
N ILE A 213 2.17 11.17 19.57
CA ILE A 213 2.32 9.72 19.52
C ILE A 213 2.97 9.19 20.81
N GLY A 214 4.02 9.85 21.32
CA GLY A 214 4.65 9.47 22.57
C GLY A 214 3.70 9.55 23.77
N LEU A 215 2.88 10.61 23.83
CA LEU A 215 1.84 10.76 24.84
C LEU A 215 0.76 9.68 24.72
N LEU A 216 0.30 9.39 23.50
CA LEU A 216 -0.67 8.33 23.24
C LEU A 216 -0.16 6.96 23.70
N LEU A 217 1.09 6.61 23.39
CA LEU A 217 1.68 5.34 23.81
C LEU A 217 1.77 5.23 25.34
N THR A 218 2.17 6.31 26.00
CA THR A 218 2.22 6.36 27.46
C THR A 218 0.83 6.19 28.07
N ALA A 219 -0.19 6.86 27.51
CA ALA A 219 -1.58 6.76 27.94
C ALA A 219 -2.16 5.35 27.74
N LEU A 220 -1.71 4.63 26.71
CA LEU A 220 -2.06 3.22 26.47
C LEU A 220 -1.32 2.23 27.40
N GLY A 221 -0.47 2.72 28.30
CA GLY A 221 0.24 1.91 29.29
C GLY A 221 1.58 1.34 28.81
N PHE A 222 2.09 1.79 27.66
CA PHE A 222 3.44 1.44 27.23
C PHE A 222 4.47 2.24 28.04
N ASN A 223 5.55 1.56 28.45
CA ASN A 223 6.63 2.13 29.24
C ASN A 223 7.98 1.96 28.54
N ASN A 224 9.06 2.44 29.17
CA ASN A 224 10.41 2.43 28.63
C ASN A 224 10.99 1.02 28.36
N ASN A 225 10.34 -0.05 28.83
CA ASN A 225 10.73 -1.43 28.55
C ASN A 225 10.00 -2.00 27.31
N THR A 226 9.14 -1.21 26.66
CA THR A 226 8.40 -1.63 25.47
C THR A 226 9.30 -1.59 24.23
N HIS A 227 9.42 -2.71 23.53
CA HIS A 227 10.11 -2.75 22.25
C HIS A 227 9.23 -2.11 21.16
N LEU A 228 9.77 -1.11 20.46
CA LEU A 228 9.08 -0.42 19.38
C LEU A 228 9.78 -0.71 18.04
N TYR A 229 9.00 -1.10 17.04
CA TYR A 229 9.42 -1.04 15.64
C TYR A 229 8.76 0.16 14.99
N LEU A 230 9.59 1.11 14.54
CA LEU A 230 9.15 2.34 13.92
C LEU A 230 9.37 2.27 12.41
N ALA A 231 8.28 2.30 11.65
CA ALA A 231 8.29 2.53 10.21
C ALA A 231 7.92 4.00 9.95
N SER A 232 8.86 4.75 9.37
CA SER A 232 8.64 6.11 8.85
C SER A 232 9.16 6.18 7.43
N HIS A 233 8.60 7.09 6.64
CA HIS A 233 9.18 7.49 5.35
C HIS A 233 10.16 8.65 5.52
#